data_AF-A0A897MX39-F1
#
_entry.id   AF-A0A897MX39-F1
#
_cell.length_a   1.000
_cell.length_b   1.000
_cell.length_c   1.000
_cell.angle_alpha   90.00
_cell.angle_beta   90.00
_cell.angle_gamma   90.00
#
_symmetry.space_group_name_H-M   'P 1'
#
loop_
_entity.id
_entity.type
_entity.pdbx_description
1 polymer ?
#
loop_
_entity_poly.entity_id
_entity_poly.type
_entity_poly.pdbx_seq_one_letter_code
_entity_poly.pdbx_strand_id
1 'polypeptide(L)'
;MSELEQLPTTDSGHVVKRHAIDWLGGLDEASEQEIREAVVEKPNGFTGSKYPTEISDVRATGSPEFVEAVGSLFKPLLEFEDEKTRLEINLQRTEDRDTGELTDNYALYLSVAERG
;
A
#
# COMPACT_ATOMS: atom_id res chain seq x y z
N MET A 1 -0.84 1.15 20.26
CA MET A 1 -1.55 -0.05 19.79
C MET A 1 -2.74 0.45 18.98
N SER A 2 -2.82 0.10 17.71
CA SER A 2 -3.89 0.51 16.82
C SER A 2 -5.19 -0.23 17.14
N GLU A 3 -6.33 0.27 16.67
CA GLU A 3 -7.60 -0.46 16.76
C GLU A 3 -7.58 -1.76 15.94
N LEU A 4 -6.79 -1.78 14.85
CA LEU A 4 -6.62 -2.95 13.98
C LEU A 4 -6.00 -4.14 14.74
N GLU A 5 -5.02 -3.89 15.62
CA GLU A 5 -4.37 -4.92 16.46
C GLU A 5 -5.33 -5.57 17.47
N GLN A 6 -6.47 -4.94 17.74
CA GLN A 6 -7.46 -5.40 18.73
C GLN A 6 -8.60 -6.18 18.07
N LEU A 7 -8.63 -6.27 16.73
CA LEU A 7 -9.70 -6.99 16.03
C LEU A 7 -9.60 -8.51 16.28
N PRO A 8 -10.75 -9.20 16.43
CA PRO A 8 -10.77 -10.65 16.53
C PRO A 8 -10.21 -11.31 15.26
N THR A 9 -9.27 -12.24 15.43
CA THR A 9 -8.66 -13.02 14.36
C THR A 9 -8.91 -14.51 14.54
N THR A 10 -8.91 -15.26 13.43
CA THR A 10 -8.80 -16.72 13.46
C THR A 10 -7.38 -17.15 13.85
N ASP A 11 -7.15 -18.44 14.10
CA ASP A 11 -5.82 -18.99 14.38
C ASP A 11 -4.76 -18.70 13.31
N SER A 12 -5.17 -18.43 12.05
CA SER A 12 -4.27 -18.04 10.96
C SER A 12 -3.99 -16.52 10.88
N GLY A 13 -4.50 -15.72 11.83
CA GLY A 13 -4.40 -14.27 11.82
C GLY A 13 -5.43 -13.55 10.94
N HIS A 14 -6.35 -14.28 10.30
CA HIS A 14 -7.37 -13.66 9.44
C HIS A 14 -8.43 -12.90 10.25
N VAL A 15 -8.61 -11.60 9.95
CA VAL A 15 -9.76 -10.80 10.38
C VAL A 15 -10.94 -11.10 9.47
N VAL A 16 -12.03 -11.64 10.03
CA VAL A 16 -13.21 -11.97 9.23
C VAL A 16 -13.94 -10.73 8.72
N LYS A 17 -14.61 -10.86 7.57
CA LYS A 17 -15.26 -9.77 6.83
C LYS A 17 -16.10 -8.82 7.68
N ARG A 18 -16.90 -9.34 8.63
CA ARG A 18 -17.74 -8.49 9.49
C ARG A 18 -16.90 -7.49 10.29
N HIS A 19 -15.84 -7.96 10.95
CA HIS A 19 -14.97 -7.10 11.75
C HIS A 19 -14.19 -6.12 10.89
N ALA A 20 -13.77 -6.54 9.69
CA ALA A 20 -13.11 -5.63 8.75
C ALA A 20 -14.04 -4.52 8.23
N ILE A 21 -15.33 -4.82 7.98
CA ILE A 21 -16.33 -3.81 7.58
C ILE A 21 -16.58 -2.83 8.71
N ASP A 22 -16.79 -3.32 9.93
CA ASP A 22 -17.08 -2.48 11.09
C ASP A 22 -15.88 -1.55 11.38
N TRP A 23 -14.66 -2.08 11.30
CA TRP A 23 -13.42 -1.31 11.42
C TRP A 23 -13.31 -0.23 10.36
N LEU A 24 -13.41 -0.59 9.07
CA LEU A 24 -13.28 0.35 7.96
C LEU A 24 -14.35 1.46 8.02
N GLY A 25 -15.58 1.12 8.41
CA GLY A 25 -16.67 2.09 8.53
C GLY A 25 -16.55 3.02 9.74
N GLY A 26 -15.68 2.71 10.69
CA GLY A 26 -15.41 3.54 11.88
C GLY A 26 -14.18 4.44 11.75
N LEU A 27 -13.38 4.30 10.69
CA LEU A 27 -12.21 5.14 10.46
C LEU A 27 -12.62 6.54 10.01
N ASP A 28 -12.00 7.55 10.61
CA ASP A 28 -12.00 8.91 10.06
C ASP A 28 -11.07 8.97 8.83
N GLU A 29 -11.34 9.93 7.93
CA GLU A 29 -10.44 10.20 6.81
C GLU A 29 -9.11 10.77 7.33
N ALA A 30 -8.01 10.09 7.02
CA ALA A 30 -6.69 10.52 7.42
C ALA A 30 -6.26 11.78 6.65
N SER A 31 -5.69 12.74 7.37
CA SER A 31 -5.02 13.89 6.76
C SER A 31 -3.73 13.49 6.05
N GLU A 32 -3.26 14.35 5.15
CA GLU A 32 -1.97 14.16 4.46
C GLU A 32 -0.78 14.06 5.44
N GLN A 33 -0.87 14.73 6.60
CA GLN A 33 0.14 14.63 7.64
C GLN A 33 0.13 13.27 8.33
N GLU A 34 -1.06 12.77 8.71
CA GLU A 34 -1.19 11.45 9.34
C GLU A 34 -0.71 10.33 8.42
N ILE A 35 -1.00 10.43 7.12
CA ILE A 35 -0.47 9.48 6.12
C ILE A 35 1.05 9.49 6.11
N ARG A 36 1.68 10.68 6.04
CA ARG A 36 3.15 10.80 6.03
C ARG A 36 3.79 10.26 7.30
N GLU A 37 3.26 10.61 8.47
CA GLU A 37 3.80 10.18 9.77
C GLU A 37 3.68 8.68 10.00
N ALA A 38 2.73 8.00 9.34
CA ALA A 38 2.54 6.56 9.43
C ALA A 38 3.43 5.74 8.48
N VAL A 39 4.13 6.37 7.55
CA VAL A 39 4.99 5.67 6.58
C VAL A 39 6.23 5.13 7.26
N VAL A 40 6.48 3.84 7.07
CA VAL A 40 7.74 3.19 7.44
C VAL A 40 8.53 2.88 6.18
N GLU A 41 9.66 3.56 6.04
CA GLU A 41 10.55 3.47 4.90
C GLU A 41 11.24 2.10 4.84
N LYS A 42 11.43 1.61 3.61
CA LYS A 42 12.23 0.41 3.35
C LYS A 42 13.72 0.73 3.54
N PRO A 43 14.43 0.07 4.47
CA PRO A 43 15.84 0.35 4.72
C PRO A 43 16.74 0.09 3.52
N ASN A 44 17.88 0.78 3.46
CA ASN A 44 18.90 0.53 2.46
C ASN A 44 19.43 -0.93 2.54
N GLY A 45 19.65 -1.57 1.39
CA GLY A 45 20.12 -2.95 1.30
C GLY A 45 19.04 -4.01 1.57
N PHE A 46 17.77 -3.60 1.69
CA PHE A 46 16.65 -4.52 1.87
C PHE A 46 16.51 -5.52 0.71
N THR A 47 16.52 -6.82 1.02
CA THR A 47 16.32 -7.92 0.06
C THR A 47 15.36 -8.98 0.60
N GLY A 48 14.33 -9.36 -0.18
CA GLY A 48 13.38 -10.43 0.17
C GLY A 48 11.96 -9.94 0.48
N SER A 49 10.98 -10.87 0.44
CA SER A 49 9.54 -10.59 0.64
C SER A 49 8.99 -11.07 1.99
N LYS A 50 9.85 -11.58 2.89
CA LYS A 50 9.46 -12.23 4.16
C LYS A 50 10.41 -11.87 5.30
N TYR A 51 10.60 -10.59 5.59
CA TYR A 51 11.34 -10.16 6.78
C TYR A 51 10.41 -9.55 7.83
N PRO A 52 10.79 -9.59 9.12
CA PRO A 52 9.99 -9.13 10.26
C PRO A 52 9.96 -7.60 10.41
N THR A 53 10.43 -6.85 9.41
CA THR A 53 10.47 -5.39 9.44
C THR A 53 9.17 -4.86 8.87
N GLU A 54 8.49 -4.01 9.64
CA GLU A 54 7.33 -3.26 9.18
C GLU A 54 7.81 -2.30 8.08
N ILE A 55 7.33 -2.48 6.85
CA ILE A 55 7.52 -1.53 5.75
C ILE A 55 6.15 -1.14 5.24
N SER A 56 6.01 0.10 4.79
CA SER A 56 4.76 0.57 4.20
C SER A 56 4.80 0.40 2.68
N ASP A 57 3.89 -0.43 2.17
CA ASP A 57 3.64 -0.58 0.73
C ASP A 57 2.15 -0.51 0.41
N VAL A 58 1.85 0.03 -0.77
CA VAL A 58 0.49 0.13 -1.31
C VAL A 58 0.44 -0.61 -2.64
N ARG A 59 -0.60 -1.43 -2.81
CA ARG A 59 -0.93 -2.05 -4.09
C ARG A 59 -2.39 -1.81 -4.44
N ALA A 60 -2.63 -1.18 -5.59
CA ALA A 60 -3.95 -1.05 -6.18
C ALA A 60 -3.98 -1.74 -7.55
N THR A 61 -5.06 -2.43 -7.88
CA THR A 61 -5.23 -3.06 -9.20
C THR A 61 -6.68 -2.95 -9.64
N GLY A 62 -6.94 -2.49 -10.87
CA GLY A 62 -8.28 -2.30 -11.40
C GLY A 62 -8.28 -1.53 -12.71
N SER A 63 -9.44 -0.96 -13.08
CA SER A 63 -9.55 -0.12 -14.27
C SER A 63 -8.69 1.16 -14.14
N PRO A 64 -8.38 1.85 -15.26
CA PRO A 64 -7.63 3.10 -15.22
C PRO A 64 -8.24 4.13 -14.27
N GLU A 65 -9.57 4.34 -14.34
CA GLU A 65 -10.28 5.32 -13.52
C GLU A 65 -10.22 4.98 -12.04
N PHE A 66 -10.28 3.69 -11.70
CA PHE A 66 -10.15 3.22 -10.32
C PHE A 66 -8.73 3.46 -9.79
N VAL A 67 -7.71 3.12 -10.58
CA VAL A 67 -6.31 3.31 -10.19
C VAL A 67 -5.96 4.79 -10.06
N GLU A 68 -6.48 5.66 -10.93
CA GLU A 68 -6.32 7.11 -10.80
C GLU A 68 -6.99 7.64 -9.53
N ALA A 69 -8.21 7.21 -9.23
CA ALA A 69 -8.94 7.63 -8.03
C ALA A 69 -8.21 7.21 -6.76
N VAL A 70 -7.82 5.94 -6.64
CA VAL A 70 -7.09 5.42 -5.48
C VAL A 70 -5.69 6.05 -5.38
N GLY A 71 -4.97 6.15 -6.50
CA GLY A 71 -3.64 6.76 -6.56
C GLY A 71 -3.64 8.23 -6.12
N SER A 72 -4.73 8.95 -6.33
CA SER A 72 -4.86 10.35 -5.90
C SER A 72 -4.79 10.54 -4.38
N LEU A 73 -5.19 9.52 -3.60
CA LEU A 73 -5.13 9.53 -2.13
C LEU A 73 -3.69 9.45 -1.60
N PHE A 74 -2.76 8.96 -2.42
CA PHE A 74 -1.36 8.74 -2.04
C PHE A 74 -0.41 9.84 -2.53
N LYS A 75 -0.94 10.98 -3.00
CA LYS A 75 -0.15 12.18 -3.31
C LYS A 75 0.78 12.64 -2.17
N PRO A 76 0.42 12.53 -0.87
CA PRO A 76 1.33 12.89 0.21
C PRO A 76 2.65 12.12 0.18
N LEU A 77 2.69 10.92 -0.44
CA LEU A 77 3.92 10.14 -0.57
C LEU A 77 4.95 10.78 -1.52
N LEU A 78 4.55 11.73 -2.37
CA LEU A 78 5.47 12.45 -3.27
C LEU A 78 6.53 13.25 -2.50
N GLU A 79 6.29 13.60 -1.24
CA GLU A 79 7.27 14.30 -0.41
C GLU A 79 8.48 13.43 -0.02
N PHE A 80 8.36 12.11 -0.12
CA PHE A 80 9.47 11.17 0.10
C PHE A 80 10.35 11.00 -1.15
N GLU A 81 10.13 11.77 -2.21
CA GLU A 81 11.08 11.88 -3.31
C GLU A 81 12.04 13.04 -3.02
N ASP A 82 13.07 12.79 -2.19
CA ASP A 82 14.03 13.81 -1.75
C ASP A 82 15.48 13.30 -1.75
N GLU A 83 16.41 13.96 -1.04
CA GLU A 83 17.82 13.55 -0.98
C GLU A 83 18.07 12.32 -0.09
N LYS A 84 17.17 12.01 0.84
CA LYS A 84 17.33 10.94 1.84
C LYS A 84 16.53 9.70 1.49
N THR A 85 15.41 9.90 0.82
CA THR A 85 14.40 8.89 0.52
C THR A 85 14.02 8.96 -0.95
N ARG A 86 13.45 7.86 -1.45
CA ARG A 86 12.86 7.80 -2.78
C ARG A 86 11.48 7.17 -2.72
N LEU A 87 10.57 7.69 -3.52
CA LEU A 87 9.29 7.06 -3.79
C LEU A 87 9.47 6.05 -4.93
N GLU A 88 9.37 4.77 -4.60
CA GLU A 88 9.35 3.70 -5.59
C GLU A 88 7.93 3.60 -6.18
N ILE A 89 7.79 3.91 -7.48
CA ILE A 89 6.52 3.83 -8.23
C ILE A 89 6.64 2.77 -9.32
N ASN A 90 5.74 1.79 -9.33
CA ASN A 90 5.54 0.89 -10.46
C ASN A 90 4.08 0.93 -10.91
N LEU A 91 3.85 1.51 -12.10
CA LEU A 91 2.55 1.59 -12.75
C LEU A 91 2.60 0.84 -14.08
N GLN A 92 1.80 -0.21 -14.22
CA GLN A 92 1.83 -1.08 -15.40
C GLN A 92 0.45 -1.65 -15.73
N ARG A 93 0.19 -1.89 -17.01
CA ARG A 93 -0.95 -2.73 -17.41
C ARG A 93 -0.75 -4.14 -16.89
N THR A 94 -1.83 -4.76 -16.44
CA THR A 94 -1.77 -6.16 -15.99
C THR A 94 -1.87 -7.10 -17.19
N GLU A 95 -1.24 -8.26 -17.05
CA GLU A 95 -1.23 -9.31 -18.05
C GLU A 95 -2.16 -10.45 -17.60
N ASP A 96 -2.95 -10.98 -18.53
CA ASP A 96 -3.72 -12.20 -18.29
C ASP A 96 -2.76 -13.38 -18.15
N ARG A 97 -2.89 -14.11 -17.04
CA ARG A 97 -1.93 -15.17 -16.68
C ARG A 97 -1.97 -16.35 -17.66
N ASP A 98 -3.12 -16.61 -18.28
CA ASP A 98 -3.34 -17.78 -19.11
C ASP A 98 -2.97 -17.49 -20.57
N THR A 99 -3.16 -16.26 -21.04
CA THR A 99 -2.89 -15.88 -22.44
C THR A 99 -1.59 -15.10 -22.64
N GLY A 100 -1.09 -14.42 -21.61
CA GLY A 100 0.04 -13.50 -21.71
C GLY A 100 -0.28 -12.17 -22.39
N GLU A 101 -1.57 -11.90 -22.65
CA GLU A 101 -2.01 -10.66 -23.28
C GLU A 101 -2.22 -9.54 -22.25
N LEU A 102 -1.96 -8.29 -22.66
CA LEU A 102 -2.28 -7.14 -21.83
C LEU A 102 -3.79 -7.00 -21.67
N THR A 103 -4.21 -6.82 -20.43
CA THR A 103 -5.58 -6.49 -20.05
C THR A 103 -5.81 -4.96 -20.08
N ASP A 104 -7.07 -4.55 -19.90
CA ASP A 104 -7.42 -3.14 -19.70
C ASP A 104 -7.22 -2.66 -18.25
N ASN A 105 -6.80 -3.55 -17.35
CA ASN A 105 -6.51 -3.20 -15.97
C ASN A 105 -5.06 -2.72 -15.79
N TYR A 106 -4.87 -1.89 -14.79
CA TYR A 106 -3.56 -1.41 -14.34
C TYR A 106 -3.30 -1.86 -12.90
N ALA A 107 -2.03 -2.08 -12.60
CA ALA A 107 -1.54 -2.24 -11.24
C ALA A 107 -0.60 -1.08 -10.89
N LEU A 108 -0.86 -0.46 -9.73
CA LEU A 108 -0.04 0.56 -9.11
C LEU A 108 0.57 -0.02 -7.84
N TYR A 109 1.90 0.04 -7.73
CA TYR A 109 2.66 -0.26 -6.53
C TYR A 109 3.39 1.00 -6.09
N LEU A 110 3.25 1.36 -4.82
CA LEU A 110 3.95 2.47 -4.19
C LEU A 110 4.65 1.97 -2.93
N SER A 111 5.90 2.36 -2.73
CA SER A 111 6.61 2.18 -1.47
C SER A 111 7.66 3.28 -1.31
N VAL A 112 8.01 3.60 -0.07
CA VAL A 112 9.11 4.53 0.21
C VAL A 112 10.35 3.74 0.60
N ALA A 113 11.52 4.12 0.09
CA ALA A 113 12.79 3.51 0.44
C ALA A 113 13.83 4.57 0.81
N GLU A 114 14.70 4.24 1.76
CA GLU A 114 15.92 5.01 2.00
C GLU A 114 16.75 5.04 0.72
N ARG A 115 17.36 6.18 0.42
CA ARG A 115 18.40 6.25 -0.62
C ARG A 115 19.68 5.63 -0.11
N GLY A 116 20.36 4.94 -1.01
CA GLY A 116 21.66 4.32 -0.79
C GLY A 116 22.74 4.85 -1.70
#